data_AF-A0A368EXQ4-F1
#
_entry.id   AF-A0A368EXQ4-F1
#
_cell.length_a   1.000
_cell.length_b   1.000
_cell.length_c   1.000
_cell.angle_alpha   90.00
_cell.angle_beta   90.00
_cell.angle_gamma   90.00
#
_symmetry.space_group_name_H-M   'P 1'
#
loop_
_entity.id
_entity.type
_entity.pdbx_description
1 polymer ?
#
loop_
_entity_poly.entity_id
_entity_poly.type
_entity_poly.pdbx_seq_one_letter_code
_entity_poly.pdbx_strand_id
1 'polypeptide(L)' 'MVNWVKERLEKLGVRCTLQDLGKHTVDGKELPLPPVLFGQLGDSKSKKTVLVYGHLDVQPAAKVDGWETEPFVLTERGKL' A
#
# COMPACT_ATOMS: atom_id res chain seq x y z
N MET A 1 -6.20 3.25 -2.44
CA MET A 1 -4.83 3.18 -1.87
C MET A 1 -3.79 2.74 -2.88
N VAL A 2 -3.92 1.56 -3.50
CA VAL A 2 -2.90 1.04 -4.44
C VAL A 2 -2.59 2.01 -5.60
N ASN A 3 -3.62 2.60 -6.22
CA ASN A 3 -3.44 3.60 -7.30
C ASN A 3 -2.67 4.85 -6.83
N TRP A 4 -2.95 5.34 -5.63
CA TRP A 4 -2.26 6.52 -5.06
C TRP A 4 -0.76 6.27 -4.83
N VAL A 5 -0.38 5.04 -4.48
CA VAL A 5 1.03 4.63 -4.33
C VAL A 5 1.67 4.49 -5.70
N LYS A 6 0.99 3.82 -6.64
CA LYS A 6 1.43 3.68 -8.04
C LYS A 6 1.78 5.05 -8.64
N GLU A 7 0.89 6.03 -8.55
CA GLU A 7 1.11 7.38 -9.09
C GLU A 7 2.33 8.08 -8.48
N ARG A 8 2.60 7.87 -7.18
CA ARG A 8 3.80 8.42 -6.54
C ARG A 8 5.07 7.74 -7.01
N LEU A 9 5.07 6.42 -7.09
CA LEU A 9 6.21 5.66 -7.57
C LEU A 9 6.52 6.02 -9.04
N GLU A 10 5.50 6.18 -9.86
CA GLU A 10 5.66 6.60 -11.27
C GLU A 10 6.27 8.00 -11.37
N LYS A 11 5.87 8.95 -10.50
CA LYS A 11 6.52 10.27 -10.41
C LYS A 11 8.00 10.21 -10.04
N LEU A 12 8.45 9.13 -9.39
CA LEU A 12 9.85 8.87 -9.05
C LEU A 12 10.60 8.07 -10.13
N GLY A 13 9.95 7.79 -11.28
CA GLY A 13 10.55 7.05 -12.39
C GLY A 13 10.45 5.52 -12.26
N VAL A 14 9.63 5.01 -11.33
CA VAL A 14 9.39 3.58 -11.19
C VAL A 14 8.39 3.13 -12.27
N ARG A 15 8.70 2.06 -13.00
CA ARG A 15 7.74 1.38 -13.88
C ARG A 15 6.83 0.51 -13.04
N CYS A 16 5.53 0.80 -13.02
CA CYS A 16 4.57 0.10 -12.18
C CYS A 16 3.57 -0.76 -12.98
N THR A 17 3.20 -1.91 -12.44
CA THR A 17 2.08 -2.73 -12.92
C THR A 17 1.19 -3.15 -11.75
N LEU A 18 -0.11 -3.28 -12.01
CA LEU A 18 -1.08 -3.81 -11.05
C LEU A 18 -1.48 -5.20 -11.51
N GLN A 19 -1.25 -6.20 -10.66
CA GLN A 19 -1.63 -7.58 -10.93
C GLN A 19 -2.93 -7.91 -10.23
N ASP A 20 -3.92 -8.36 -11.01
CA ASP A 20 -5.19 -8.86 -10.49
C ASP A 20 -4.98 -10.21 -9.80
N LEU A 21 -5.49 -10.33 -8.58
CA LEU A 21 -5.42 -11.55 -7.79
C LEU A 21 -6.73 -12.35 -7.85
N GLY A 22 -7.74 -11.86 -8.57
CA GLY A 22 -9.05 -12.48 -8.62
C GLY A 22 -9.89 -12.13 -7.39
N LYS A 23 -10.65 -13.10 -6.90
CA LYS A 23 -11.68 -12.88 -5.88
C LYS A 23 -11.48 -13.79 -4.67
N HIS A 24 -11.97 -13.35 -3.52
CA HIS A 24 -11.96 -14.08 -2.25
C HIS A 24 -13.35 -14.03 -1.60
N THR A 25 -13.76 -15.15 -1.02
CA THR A 25 -15.05 -15.25 -0.32
C THR A 25 -14.88 -14.88 1.14
N VAL A 26 -15.54 -13.79 1.57
CA VAL A 26 -15.57 -13.32 2.95
C VAL A 26 -17.03 -13.32 3.42
N ASP A 27 -17.33 -14.04 4.50
CA ASP A 27 -18.69 -14.15 5.07
C ASP A 27 -19.78 -14.53 4.05
N GLY A 28 -19.44 -15.46 3.14
CA GLY A 28 -20.34 -15.91 2.09
C GLY A 28 -20.52 -14.94 0.92
N LYS A 29 -19.82 -13.80 0.91
CA LYS A 29 -19.80 -12.85 -0.21
C LYS A 29 -18.48 -12.93 -0.97
N GLU A 30 -18.58 -13.00 -2.29
CA GLU A 30 -17.42 -12.98 -3.17
C GLU A 30 -16.98 -11.52 -3.41
N LEU A 31 -15.74 -11.18 -3.02
CA LEU A 31 -15.18 -9.84 -3.14
C LEU A 31 -13.89 -9.88 -3.98
N PRO A 32 -13.62 -8.85 -4.81
CA PRO A 32 -12.33 -8.76 -5.51
C PRO A 32 -11.20 -8.50 -4.50
N LEU A 33 -10.08 -9.19 -4.67
CA LEU A 33 -8.88 -8.92 -3.91
C LEU A 33 -8.25 -7.60 -4.39
N PRO A 34 -7.62 -6.82 -3.49
CA PRO A 34 -6.79 -5.69 -3.90
C PRO A 34 -5.66 -6.16 -4.83
N PRO A 35 -5.35 -5.41 -5.90
CA PRO A 35 -4.27 -5.81 -6.80
C PRO A 35 -2.91 -5.68 -6.12
N VAL A 36 -1.95 -6.50 -6.55
CA VAL A 36 -0.54 -6.36 -6.15
C VAL A 36 0.14 -5.33 -7.02
N LEU A 37 0.78 -4.33 -6.40
CA LEU A 37 1.60 -3.34 -7.09
C LEU A 37 3.03 -3.85 -7.24
N PHE A 38 3.43 -4.14 -8.46
CA PHE A 38 4.83 -4.37 -8.80
C PHE A 38 5.45 -3.08 -9.31
N GLY A 39 6.59 -2.69 -8.73
CA GLY A 39 7.37 -1.54 -9.16
C GLY A 39 8.81 -1.95 -9.50
N GLN A 40 9.33 -1.44 -10.61
CA GLN A 40 10.73 -1.61 -11.00
C GLN A 40 11.39 -0.26 -11.31
N LEU A 41 12.46 0.04 -10.58
CA LEU A 41 13.31 1.21 -10.82
C LEU A 41 14.67 0.78 -11.36
N GLY A 42 14.90 1.05 -12.64
CA GLY A 42 16.11 0.60 -13.35
C GLY A 42 16.12 -0.89 -13.72
N ASP A 43 17.06 -1.27 -14.58
CA ASP A 43 17.18 -2.60 -15.20
C ASP A 43 18.63 -2.96 -15.56
N SER A 44 19.60 -2.28 -14.94
CA SER A 44 21.02 -2.43 -15.25
C SER A 44 21.56 -3.80 -14.83
N LYS A 45 22.09 -4.56 -15.79
CA LYS A 45 22.73 -5.88 -15.55
C LYS A 45 24.00 -5.82 -14.70
N SER A 46 24.64 -4.65 -14.59
CA SER A 46 25.86 -4.46 -13.80
C SER A 46 25.58 -4.05 -12.35
N LYS A 47 24.34 -3.70 -12.02
CA LYS A 47 23.93 -3.34 -10.66
C LYS A 47 23.27 -4.53 -9.96
N LYS A 48 23.30 -4.53 -8.63
CA LYS A 48 22.53 -5.48 -7.83
C LYS A 48 21.05 -5.10 -7.86
N THR A 49 20.19 -6.10 -7.82
CA THR A 49 18.73 -5.93 -7.70
C THR A 49 18.34 -6.17 -6.25
N VAL A 50 17.56 -5.25 -5.68
CA VAL A 50 16.98 -5.37 -4.32
C VAL A 50 15.46 -5.39 -4.45
N LEU A 51 14.81 -6.36 -3.80
CA LEU A 51 13.36 -6.42 -3.66
C LEU A 51 12.96 -5.75 -2.33
N VAL A 52 12.07 -4.77 -2.40
CA VAL A 52 11.42 -4.18 -1.23
C VAL A 52 9.97 -4.68 -1.21
N TYR A 53 9.58 -5.28 -0.10
CA TYR A 53 8.22 -5.77 0.13
C TYR A 53 7.54 -4.95 1.23
N GLY A 54 6.26 -4.68 1.06
CA GLY A 54 5.41 -3.99 2.03
C GLY A 54 3.93 -4.19 1.68
N HIS A 55 3.05 -3.72 2.55
CA HIS A 55 1.60 -3.81 2.40
C HIS A 55 0.96 -2.42 2.61
N LEU A 56 -0.24 -2.21 2.07
CA LEU A 56 -0.93 -0.91 2.05
C LEU A 56 -2.27 -0.93 2.79
N ASP A 57 -2.75 -2.10 3.13
CA ASP A 57 -3.89 -2.31 4.01
C ASP A 57 -3.51 -2.03 5.46
N VAL A 58 -4.52 -1.70 6.26
CA VAL A 58 -4.38 -1.34 7.67
C VAL A 58 -5.45 -2.06 8.47
N GLN A 59 -5.23 -2.19 9.76
CA GLN A 59 -6.24 -2.71 10.69
C GLN A 59 -7.43 -1.73 10.80
N PRO A 60 -8.63 -2.22 11.11
CA PRO A 60 -9.75 -1.37 11.51
C PRO A 60 -9.38 -0.51 12.72
N ALA A 61 -9.87 0.72 12.77
CA ALA A 61 -9.68 1.61 13.90
C ALA A 61 -10.85 2.60 13.99
N ALA A 62 -11.36 2.81 15.20
CA ALA A 62 -12.38 3.78 15.50
C ALA A 62 -12.01 4.62 16.72
N LYS A 63 -12.49 5.87 16.76
CA LYS A 63 -12.24 6.78 17.88
C LYS A 63 -12.67 6.18 19.24
N VAL A 64 -13.79 5.45 19.23
CA VAL A 64 -14.36 4.77 20.41
C VAL A 64 -13.50 3.64 20.95
N ASP A 65 -12.52 3.15 20.19
CA ASP A 65 -11.57 2.12 20.63
C ASP A 65 -10.50 2.69 21.59
N GLY A 66 -10.61 3.97 21.97
CA GLY A 66 -9.73 4.62 22.95
C GLY A 66 -8.63 5.48 22.34
N TRP A 67 -8.73 5.85 21.07
CA TRP A 67 -7.74 6.72 20.42
C TRP A 67 -7.77 8.15 20.96
N GLU A 68 -6.61 8.73 21.28
CA GLU A 68 -6.53 10.12 21.73
C GLU A 68 -6.74 11.13 20.58
N THR A 69 -6.38 10.77 19.35
CA THR A 69 -6.61 11.56 18.11
C THR A 69 -7.56 10.82 17.15
N GLU A 70 -7.94 11.42 16.03
CA GLU A 70 -8.69 10.70 15.00
C GLU A 70 -7.77 9.67 14.33
N PRO A 71 -8.13 8.37 14.27
CA PRO A 71 -7.19 7.29 13.91
C PRO A 71 -6.65 7.37 12.48
N PHE A 72 -7.39 8.00 11.58
CA PHE A 72 -6.99 8.19 10.18
C PHE A 72 -6.55 9.63 9.86
N VAL A 73 -6.30 10.46 10.88
CA VAL A 73 -5.73 11.81 10.74
C VAL A 73 -4.36 11.82 11.41
N LEU A 74 -3.31 11.85 10.59
CA LEU A 74 -1.95 11.95 11.09
C LEU A 74 -1.80 13.24 11.93
N THR A 75 -1.45 13.07 13.21
CA THR A 75 -1.36 14.16 14.18
C THR A 75 -0.01 14.10 14.88
N GLU A 76 0.79 15.16 14.78
CA GLU A 76 2.06 15.29 15.50
C GLU A 76 1.81 15.68 16.96
N ARG A 77 2.54 15.06 17.90
CA ARG A 77 2.41 15.31 19.34
C ARG A 77 3.78 15.30 20.02
N GLY A 78 4.00 16.23 20.94
CA GLY A 78 5.29 16.44 21.60
C GLY A 78 6.13 17.55 20.95
N LYS A 79 7.36 17.75 21.44
CA LYS A 79 8.38 18.59 20.79
C LYS A 79 9.51 17.68 20.32
N LEU A 80 10.06 17.96 19.13
CA LEU A 80 11.30 17.36 18.61
C LEU A 80 12.47 17.54 19.58
#